data_AF-A0A4D4KS43-F1
#
_entry.id   AF-A0A4D4KS43-F1
#
_cell.length_a   1.000
_cell.length_b   1.000
_cell.length_c   1.000
_cell.angle_alpha   90.00
_cell.angle_beta   90.00
_cell.angle_gamma   90.00
#
_symmetry.space_group_name_H-M   'P 1'
#
loop_
_entity.id
_entity.type
_entity.pdbx_description
1 polymer ?
#
loop_
_entity_poly.entity_id
_entity_poly.type
_entity_poly.pdbx_seq_one_letter_code
_entity_poly.pdbx_strand_id
1 'polypeptide(L)'
;MAAPSGNVRVSFSQMSIEKNAMTRDDALKQLSHIARERAFGRHVGSDRLIQAGLDALIAGVESPSLAMLAGLLRSEEPEAPQLFDEVLDELGLLFHPPADPRAAKWAMAYWVAGQIADGSLDPSVGTHHIWADIAYDLGYPIELEPLVHCAHNLDGWEEGWGVSIEELNREAVEAAKQFLSKGPAAEAGA
;
A
#
# COMPACT_ATOMS: atom_id res chain seq x y z
N MET A 1 -55.37 -9.86 46.01
CA MET A 1 -54.45 -8.77 45.59
C MET A 1 -53.18 -9.43 45.08
N ALA A 2 -53.02 -9.51 43.76
CA ALA A 2 -51.90 -10.16 43.09
C ALA A 2 -51.26 -9.14 42.14
N ALA A 3 -49.94 -9.00 42.23
CA ALA A 3 -49.12 -8.20 41.32
C ALA A 3 -48.83 -8.99 40.04
N PRO A 4 -48.66 -8.31 38.89
CA PRO A 4 -47.88 -8.86 37.79
C PRO A 4 -46.55 -8.12 37.62
N SER A 5 -45.48 -8.89 37.75
CA SER A 5 -44.10 -8.54 37.40
C SER A 5 -43.97 -8.24 35.91
N GLY A 6 -43.54 -7.03 35.57
CA GLY A 6 -43.14 -6.65 34.21
C GLY A 6 -41.71 -7.10 33.94
N ASN A 7 -41.55 -8.06 33.04
CA ASN A 7 -40.26 -8.56 32.59
C ASN A 7 -39.90 -7.84 31.28
N VAL A 8 -39.11 -6.77 31.33
CA VAL A 8 -38.60 -6.09 30.14
C VAL A 8 -37.37 -6.85 29.65
N ARG A 9 -37.55 -7.53 28.52
CA ARG A 9 -36.52 -8.23 27.76
C ARG A 9 -35.52 -7.19 27.25
N VAL A 10 -34.32 -7.14 27.82
CA VAL A 10 -33.20 -6.39 27.22
C VAL A 10 -32.76 -7.16 25.98
N SER A 11 -33.15 -6.65 24.81
CA SER A 11 -32.61 -7.12 23.53
C SER A 11 -31.20 -6.55 23.42
N PHE A 12 -30.19 -7.34 23.78
CA PHE A 12 -28.81 -7.02 23.45
C PHE A 12 -28.65 -7.18 21.94
N SER A 13 -28.76 -6.07 21.23
CA SER A 13 -28.35 -5.95 19.84
C SER A 13 -26.88 -6.39 19.77
N GLN A 14 -26.61 -7.50 19.08
CA GLN A 14 -25.28 -7.88 18.64
C GLN A 14 -24.77 -6.76 17.72
N MET A 15 -24.11 -5.78 18.31
CA MET A 15 -23.50 -4.67 17.58
C MET A 15 -22.07 -5.07 17.27
N SER A 16 -21.90 -5.59 16.05
CA SER A 16 -20.69 -5.67 15.23
C SER A 16 -19.36 -5.48 15.96
N ILE A 17 -18.80 -6.58 16.48
CA ILE A 17 -17.35 -6.74 16.62
C ILE A 17 -16.91 -7.80 15.60
N GLU A 18 -17.15 -7.52 14.32
CA GLU A 18 -16.20 -7.97 13.31
C GLU A 18 -15.17 -6.85 13.22
N LYS A 19 -14.22 -6.85 14.16
CA LYS A 19 -12.94 -6.19 13.93
C LYS A 19 -12.35 -6.97 12.77
N ASN A 20 -12.49 -6.44 11.56
CA ASN A 20 -12.14 -7.04 10.28
C ASN A 20 -10.82 -7.83 10.45
N ALA A 21 -10.90 -9.14 10.64
CA ALA A 21 -9.73 -9.95 10.94
C ALA A 21 -8.93 -10.03 9.65
N MET A 22 -7.63 -9.73 9.72
CA MET A 22 -6.77 -9.81 8.55
C MET A 22 -6.88 -11.21 7.94
N THR A 23 -7.28 -11.27 6.68
CA THR A 23 -7.35 -12.55 5.97
C THR A 23 -5.97 -12.97 5.49
N ARG A 24 -5.82 -14.26 5.15
CA ARG A 24 -4.59 -14.76 4.54
C ARG A 24 -4.20 -13.98 3.29
N ASP A 25 -5.18 -13.63 2.45
CA ASP A 25 -4.96 -12.88 1.21
C ASP A 25 -4.51 -11.45 1.50
N ASP A 26 -5.07 -10.80 2.52
CA ASP A 26 -4.66 -9.45 2.93
C ASP A 26 -3.24 -9.45 3.49
N ALA A 27 -2.87 -10.46 4.27
CA ALA A 27 -1.50 -10.62 4.75
C ALA A 27 -0.49 -10.82 3.60
N LEU A 28 -0.81 -11.67 2.61
CA LEU A 28 0.04 -11.86 1.44
C LEU A 28 0.19 -10.58 0.61
N LYS A 29 -0.89 -9.80 0.46
CA LYS A 29 -0.85 -8.49 -0.19
C LYS A 29 0.05 -7.51 0.59
N GLN A 30 -0.05 -7.49 1.91
CA GLN A 30 0.80 -6.64 2.75
C GLN A 30 2.28 -7.02 2.64
N LEU A 31 2.62 -8.31 2.68
CA LEU A 31 3.99 -8.77 2.47
C LEU A 31 4.52 -8.38 1.08
N SER A 32 3.71 -8.58 0.03
CA SER A 32 4.04 -8.17 -1.34
C SER A 32 4.23 -6.67 -1.49
N HIS A 33 3.44 -5.88 -0.76
CA HIS A 33 3.52 -4.43 -0.74
C HIS A 33 4.84 -3.95 -0.14
N ILE A 34 5.21 -4.48 1.03
CA ILE A 34 6.49 -4.22 1.69
C ILE A 34 7.68 -4.67 0.81
N ALA A 35 7.55 -5.82 0.15
CA ALA A 35 8.56 -6.31 -0.79
C ALA A 35 8.84 -5.28 -1.90
N ARG A 36 7.78 -4.73 -2.51
CA ARG A 36 7.91 -3.70 -3.55
C ARG A 36 8.46 -2.38 -3.02
N GLU A 37 8.04 -1.94 -1.83
CA GLU A 37 8.62 -0.75 -1.18
C GLU A 37 10.14 -0.87 -1.07
N ARG A 38 10.61 -1.99 -0.50
CA ARG A 38 12.04 -2.27 -0.32
C ARG A 38 12.78 -2.38 -1.65
N ALA A 39 12.18 -3.05 -2.62
CA ALA A 39 12.78 -3.26 -3.93
C ALA A 39 12.93 -1.96 -4.75
N PHE A 40 12.05 -0.98 -4.52
CA PHE A 40 12.20 0.39 -5.06
C PHE A 40 13.08 1.30 -4.17
N GLY A 41 13.80 0.74 -3.20
CA GLY A 41 14.76 1.45 -2.37
C GLY A 41 14.16 2.21 -1.18
N ARG A 42 12.87 2.01 -0.86
CA ARG A 42 12.30 2.59 0.36
C ARG A 42 12.78 1.84 1.59
N HIS A 43 13.17 2.58 2.61
CA HIS A 43 13.50 1.99 3.90
C HIS A 43 12.22 1.58 4.63
N VAL A 44 12.16 0.32 5.05
CA VAL A 44 11.09 -0.21 5.91
C VAL A 44 11.74 -0.66 7.21
N GLY A 45 11.29 -0.11 8.33
CA GLY A 45 11.83 -0.43 9.65
C GLY A 45 11.57 -1.88 10.04
N SER A 46 12.51 -2.47 10.80
CA SER A 46 12.42 -3.85 11.28
C SER A 46 11.12 -4.13 12.06
N ASP A 47 10.62 -3.15 12.81
CA ASP A 47 9.36 -3.21 13.54
C ASP A 47 8.17 -3.52 12.62
N ARG A 48 8.11 -2.86 11.45
CA ARG A 48 7.05 -3.10 10.46
C ARG A 48 7.19 -4.45 9.77
N LEU A 49 8.43 -4.92 9.54
CA LEU A 49 8.68 -6.26 9.00
C LEU A 49 8.20 -7.35 9.98
N ILE A 50 8.57 -7.22 11.25
CA ILE A 50 8.17 -8.14 12.32
C ILE A 50 6.64 -8.15 12.48
N GLN A 51 6.01 -6.96 12.52
CA GLN A 51 4.56 -6.86 12.64
C GLN A 51 3.84 -7.50 11.44
N ALA A 52 4.30 -7.27 10.21
CA ALA A 52 3.73 -7.92 9.04
C ALA A 52 3.90 -9.45 9.07
N GLY A 53 5.04 -9.93 9.60
CA GLY A 53 5.26 -11.36 9.83
C GLY A 53 4.28 -11.96 10.84
N LEU A 54 4.06 -11.27 11.97
CA LEU A 54 3.10 -11.67 12.99
C LEU A 54 1.67 -11.69 12.47
N ASP A 55 1.27 -10.64 11.75
CA ASP A 55 -0.06 -10.55 11.16
C ASP A 55 -0.31 -11.69 10.16
N ALA A 56 0.70 -12.03 9.35
CA ALA A 56 0.64 -13.15 8.41
C ALA A 56 0.53 -14.52 9.09
N LEU A 57 1.25 -14.75 10.20
CA LEU A 57 1.09 -15.98 10.99
C LEU A 57 -0.30 -16.10 11.59
N ILE A 58 -0.84 -15.02 12.16
CA ILE A 58 -2.19 -14.98 12.72
C ILE A 58 -3.23 -15.27 11.63
N ALA A 59 -2.99 -14.79 10.41
CA ALA A 59 -3.82 -15.04 9.24
C ALA A 59 -3.66 -16.45 8.62
N GLY A 60 -2.78 -17.30 9.19
CA GLY A 60 -2.56 -18.68 8.74
C GLY A 60 -1.67 -18.82 7.51
N VAL A 61 -0.79 -17.85 7.25
CA VAL A 61 0.31 -18.01 6.28
C VAL A 61 1.38 -18.90 6.92
N GLU A 62 1.86 -19.90 6.17
CA GLU A 62 2.88 -20.83 6.65
C GLU A 62 4.16 -20.68 5.83
N SER A 63 5.26 -20.35 6.51
CA SER A 63 6.63 -20.39 5.98
C SER A 63 7.60 -20.64 7.14
N PRO A 64 8.67 -21.43 6.96
CA PRO A 64 9.69 -21.64 7.99
C PRO A 64 10.26 -20.34 8.56
N SER A 65 10.73 -19.43 7.71
CA SER A 65 11.34 -18.17 8.16
C SER A 65 10.31 -17.17 8.72
N LEU A 66 9.03 -17.34 8.42
CA LEU A 66 7.96 -16.47 8.92
C LEU A 66 7.77 -16.58 10.43
N ALA A 67 7.82 -17.81 10.95
CA ALA A 67 7.76 -18.06 12.40
C ALA A 67 8.96 -17.43 13.13
N MET A 68 10.14 -17.45 12.51
CA MET A 68 11.35 -16.85 13.05
C MET A 68 11.24 -15.31 13.06
N LEU A 69 10.82 -14.72 11.94
CA LEU A 69 10.63 -13.28 11.80
C LEU A 69 9.67 -12.71 12.85
N ALA A 70 8.50 -13.35 13.03
CA ALA A 70 7.50 -12.88 13.99
C ALA A 70 7.93 -13.10 15.46
N GLY A 71 8.88 -14.01 15.69
CA GLY A 71 9.41 -14.34 17.00
C GLY A 71 10.61 -13.50 17.45
N LEU A 72 11.12 -12.60 16.59
CA LEU A 72 12.31 -11.81 16.89
C LEU A 72 12.12 -10.95 18.15
N LEU A 73 13.11 -11.01 19.04
CA LEU A 73 13.20 -10.13 20.20
C LEU A 73 13.83 -8.78 19.82
N ARG A 74 13.73 -7.80 20.72
CA ARG A 74 14.35 -6.46 20.50
C ARG A 74 15.84 -6.51 20.18
N SER A 75 16.58 -7.47 20.74
CA SER A 75 18.01 -7.65 20.48
C SER A 75 18.32 -8.19 19.08
N GLU A 76 17.33 -8.81 18.43
CA GLU A 76 17.44 -9.51 17.14
C GLU A 76 16.73 -8.73 16.02
N GLU A 77 16.13 -7.57 16.30
CA GLU A 77 15.54 -6.66 15.31
C GLU A 77 16.44 -6.38 14.08
N PRO A 78 17.79 -6.30 14.20
CA PRO A 78 18.66 -6.15 13.03
C PRO A 78 18.61 -7.31 12.03
N GLU A 79 18.13 -8.50 12.42
CA GLU A 79 18.01 -9.69 11.55
C GLU A 79 16.74 -9.69 10.70
N ALA A 80 15.75 -8.85 11.08
CA ALA A 80 14.45 -8.80 10.43
C ALA A 80 14.51 -8.61 8.89
N PRO A 81 15.38 -7.75 8.32
CA PRO A 81 15.43 -7.58 6.87
C PRO A 81 15.83 -8.87 6.14
N GLN A 82 16.80 -9.62 6.67
CA GLN A 82 17.26 -10.86 6.07
C GLN A 82 16.18 -11.95 6.16
N LEU A 83 15.58 -12.13 7.35
CA LEU A 83 14.50 -13.10 7.53
C LEU A 83 13.27 -12.76 6.68
N PHE A 84 12.98 -11.47 6.50
CA PHE A 84 11.91 -11.05 5.60
C PHE A 84 12.20 -11.43 4.15
N ASP A 85 13.45 -11.30 3.68
CA ASP A 85 13.82 -11.70 2.32
C ASP A 85 13.66 -13.21 2.12
N GLU A 86 14.01 -14.03 3.13
CA GLU A 86 13.76 -15.47 3.13
C GLU A 86 12.26 -15.80 3.08
N VAL A 87 11.44 -15.13 3.88
CA VAL A 87 9.96 -15.27 3.84
C VAL A 87 9.41 -14.97 2.45
N LEU A 88 9.89 -13.89 1.81
CA LEU A 88 9.44 -13.56 0.46
C LEU A 88 9.86 -14.61 -0.56
N ASP A 89 11.06 -15.18 -0.45
CA ASP A 89 11.53 -16.24 -1.34
C ASP A 89 10.69 -17.50 -1.18
N GLU A 90 10.49 -17.96 0.05
CA GLU A 90 9.70 -19.15 0.38
C GLU A 90 8.24 -19.04 -0.08
N LEU A 91 7.65 -17.84 0.01
CA LEU A 91 6.28 -17.58 -0.40
C LEU A 91 6.15 -17.22 -1.90
N GLY A 92 7.26 -17.10 -2.63
CA GLY A 92 7.25 -16.70 -4.04
C GLY A 92 6.80 -15.25 -4.26
N LEU A 93 7.01 -14.39 -3.27
CA LEU A 93 6.62 -12.98 -3.26
C LEU A 93 7.78 -12.01 -3.55
N LEU A 94 8.98 -12.53 -3.79
CA LEU A 94 10.12 -11.70 -4.19
C LEU A 94 9.77 -10.90 -5.45
N PHE A 95 9.95 -9.59 -5.32
CA PHE A 95 9.80 -8.67 -6.44
C PHE A 95 11.17 -8.08 -6.79
N HIS A 96 11.57 -8.26 -8.05
CA HIS A 96 12.74 -7.63 -8.60
C HIS A 96 12.29 -6.58 -9.63
N PRO A 97 12.62 -5.29 -9.43
CA PRO A 97 12.33 -4.28 -10.44
C PRO A 97 13.11 -4.60 -11.72
N PRO A 98 12.64 -4.13 -12.88
CA PRO A 98 13.39 -4.23 -14.13
C PRO A 98 14.84 -3.74 -13.96
N ALA A 99 15.79 -4.43 -14.60
CA ALA A 99 17.21 -4.06 -14.54
C ALA A 99 17.51 -2.74 -15.25
N ASP A 100 16.72 -2.37 -16.26
CA ASP A 100 16.81 -1.08 -16.92
C ASP A 100 16.26 0.02 -15.99
N PRO A 101 17.05 1.06 -15.64
CA PRO A 101 16.62 2.10 -14.70
C PRO A 101 15.36 2.84 -15.16
N ARG A 102 15.20 3.08 -16.47
CA ARG A 102 14.03 3.76 -17.00
C ARG A 102 12.78 2.89 -16.88
N ALA A 103 12.89 1.60 -17.21
CA ALA A 103 11.81 0.62 -17.03
C ALA A 103 11.45 0.44 -15.55
N ALA A 104 12.43 0.47 -14.64
CA ALA A 104 12.18 0.42 -13.20
C ALA A 104 11.36 1.62 -12.71
N LYS A 105 11.64 2.82 -13.21
CA LYS A 105 10.86 4.03 -12.90
C LYS A 105 9.44 3.95 -13.42
N TRP A 106 9.22 3.43 -14.62
CA TRP A 106 7.87 3.17 -15.12
C TRP A 106 7.14 2.14 -14.27
N ALA A 107 7.78 1.02 -13.91
CA ALA A 107 7.20 0.01 -13.03
C ALA A 107 6.80 0.62 -11.66
N MET A 108 7.64 1.51 -11.12
CA MET A 108 7.33 2.26 -9.91
C MET A 108 6.12 3.18 -10.11
N ALA A 109 6.01 3.87 -11.26
CA ALA A 109 4.88 4.73 -11.59
C ALA A 109 3.56 3.97 -11.58
N TYR A 110 3.51 2.82 -12.27
CA TYR A 110 2.33 1.95 -12.31
C TYR A 110 1.97 1.42 -10.93
N TRP A 111 2.97 1.04 -10.13
CA TRP A 111 2.73 0.54 -8.79
C TRP A 111 2.21 1.63 -7.82
N VAL A 112 2.75 2.86 -7.87
CA VAL A 112 2.25 3.98 -7.07
C VAL A 112 0.85 4.40 -7.51
N ALA A 113 0.61 4.52 -8.82
CA ALA A 113 -0.73 4.82 -9.35
C ALA A 113 -1.76 3.74 -8.98
N GLY A 114 -1.37 2.47 -8.96
CA GLY A 114 -2.19 1.36 -8.45
C GLY A 114 -2.71 1.62 -7.04
N GLN A 115 -1.81 2.00 -6.14
CA GLN A 115 -2.13 2.27 -4.73
C GLN A 115 -2.98 3.53 -4.52
N ILE A 116 -2.80 4.56 -5.36
CA ILE A 116 -3.69 5.73 -5.34
C ILE A 116 -5.09 5.29 -5.79
N ALA A 117 -5.18 4.50 -6.86
CA ALA A 117 -6.44 4.10 -7.47
C ALA A 117 -7.28 3.16 -6.57
N ASP A 118 -6.64 2.28 -5.80
CA ASP A 118 -7.31 1.37 -4.85
C ASP A 118 -7.47 1.97 -3.44
N GLY A 119 -6.90 3.15 -3.19
CA GLY A 119 -7.00 3.88 -1.93
C GLY A 119 -6.03 3.41 -0.84
N SER A 120 -5.08 2.53 -1.15
CA SER A 120 -4.06 2.10 -0.19
C SER A 120 -2.97 3.14 0.05
N LEU A 121 -2.88 4.17 -0.80
CA LEU A 121 -1.97 5.30 -0.66
C LEU A 121 -2.73 6.63 -0.77
N ASP A 122 -2.46 7.54 0.17
CA ASP A 122 -2.99 8.90 0.14
C ASP A 122 -2.66 9.58 -1.21
N PRO A 123 -3.63 10.19 -1.91
CA PRO A 123 -3.39 10.75 -3.23
C PRO A 123 -2.36 11.89 -3.24
N SER A 124 -2.27 12.70 -2.19
CA SER A 124 -1.26 13.76 -2.09
C SER A 124 0.14 13.16 -1.99
N VAL A 125 0.33 12.19 -1.10
CA VAL A 125 1.61 11.47 -0.97
C VAL A 125 1.97 10.73 -2.27
N GLY A 126 1.01 10.02 -2.87
CA GLY A 126 1.24 9.24 -4.08
C GLY A 126 1.59 10.10 -5.29
N THR A 127 0.83 11.17 -5.54
CA THR A 127 1.11 12.08 -6.66
C THR A 127 2.41 12.85 -6.45
N HIS A 128 2.74 13.24 -5.21
CA HIS A 128 4.05 13.83 -4.89
C HIS A 128 5.20 12.87 -5.24
N HIS A 129 5.10 11.58 -4.89
CA HIS A 129 6.12 10.59 -5.27
C HIS A 129 6.24 10.42 -6.79
N ILE A 130 5.12 10.40 -7.50
CA ILE A 130 5.14 10.35 -8.98
C ILE A 130 5.84 11.58 -9.54
N TRP A 131 5.61 12.76 -8.99
CA TRP A 131 6.24 14.00 -9.44
C TRP A 131 7.74 14.08 -9.10
N ALA A 132 8.08 13.96 -7.82
CA ALA A 132 9.41 14.26 -7.30
C ALA A 132 10.44 13.16 -7.62
N ASP A 133 10.02 11.89 -7.57
CA ASP A 133 10.96 10.75 -7.64
C ASP A 133 10.93 10.03 -8.98
N ILE A 134 9.82 10.12 -9.72
CA ILE A 134 9.58 9.30 -10.92
C ILE A 134 9.59 10.15 -12.19
N ALA A 135 8.73 11.16 -12.27
CA ALA A 135 8.64 12.04 -13.43
C ALA A 135 9.94 12.83 -13.62
N TYR A 136 10.56 13.31 -12.54
CA TYR A 136 11.86 13.98 -12.58
C TYR A 136 12.93 13.10 -13.28
N ASP A 137 13.10 11.86 -12.81
CA ASP A 137 14.10 10.92 -13.37
C ASP A 137 13.77 10.45 -14.79
N LEU A 138 12.49 10.46 -15.18
CA LEU A 138 12.05 10.13 -16.54
C LEU A 138 12.10 11.31 -17.51
N GLY A 139 12.36 12.52 -17.02
CA GLY A 139 12.38 13.76 -17.82
C GLY A 139 10.99 14.35 -18.11
N TYR A 140 10.04 14.21 -17.18
CA TYR A 140 8.65 14.68 -17.25
C TYR A 140 7.90 14.20 -18.52
N PRO A 141 7.71 12.88 -18.68
CA PRO A 141 6.97 12.33 -19.81
C PRO A 141 5.49 12.76 -19.79
N ILE A 142 4.91 13.00 -20.96
CA ILE A 142 3.53 13.50 -21.13
C ILE A 142 2.50 12.54 -20.53
N GLU A 143 2.79 11.24 -20.47
CA GLU A 143 1.90 10.24 -19.90
C GLU A 143 1.71 10.40 -18.39
N LEU A 144 2.67 11.03 -17.69
CA LEU A 144 2.57 11.34 -16.26
C LEU A 144 2.03 12.75 -15.99
N GLU A 145 1.85 13.58 -17.02
CA GLU A 145 1.39 14.97 -16.87
C GLU A 145 0.14 15.11 -15.99
N PRO A 146 -0.93 14.30 -16.15
CA PRO A 146 -2.12 14.43 -15.31
C PRO A 146 -1.83 14.22 -13.82
N LEU A 147 -0.97 13.26 -13.48
CA LEU A 147 -0.60 12.96 -12.10
C LEU A 147 0.35 14.01 -11.52
N VAL A 148 1.24 14.56 -12.35
CA VAL A 148 2.12 15.70 -11.99
C VAL A 148 1.28 16.95 -11.72
N HIS A 149 0.27 17.22 -12.54
CA HIS A 149 -0.67 18.33 -12.31
C HIS A 149 -1.41 18.19 -10.98
N CYS A 150 -1.91 16.98 -10.67
CA CYS A 150 -2.53 16.72 -9.37
C CYS A 150 -1.55 16.96 -8.20
N ALA A 151 -0.29 16.54 -8.33
CA ALA A 151 0.73 16.76 -7.30
C ALA A 151 0.90 18.26 -6.99
N HIS A 152 1.00 19.09 -8.03
CA HIS A 152 1.13 20.54 -7.86
C HIS A 152 -0.11 21.18 -7.23
N ASN A 153 -1.31 20.75 -7.62
CA ASN A 153 -2.55 21.27 -7.05
C ASN A 153 -2.72 20.88 -5.58
N LEU A 154 -2.35 19.64 -5.21
CA LEU A 154 -2.45 19.15 -3.85
C LEU A 154 -1.40 19.76 -2.92
N ASP A 155 -0.17 19.96 -3.41
CA ASP A 155 0.91 20.61 -2.64
C ASP A 155 0.65 22.10 -2.41
N GLY A 156 0.07 22.78 -3.40
CA GLY A 156 -0.20 24.22 -3.35
C GLY A 156 -1.57 24.61 -2.77
N TRP A 157 -2.44 23.66 -2.43
CA TRP A 157 -3.83 23.96 -2.09
C TRP A 157 -3.98 24.87 -0.86
N GLU A 158 -4.91 25.83 -0.96
CA GLU A 158 -5.31 26.71 0.15
C GLU A 158 -6.84 26.82 0.23
N GLU A 159 -7.37 27.05 1.44
CA GLU A 159 -8.81 27.11 1.74
C GLU A 159 -9.58 28.14 0.88
N GLY A 160 -8.90 29.16 0.34
CA GLY A 160 -9.46 30.22 -0.49
C GLY A 160 -9.68 29.88 -1.97
N TRP A 161 -9.26 28.71 -2.45
CA TRP A 161 -9.25 28.39 -3.89
C TRP A 161 -10.63 28.05 -4.48
N GLY A 162 -11.66 27.90 -3.64
CA GLY A 162 -13.02 27.57 -4.09
C GLY A 162 -13.19 26.13 -4.58
N VAL A 163 -12.14 25.31 -4.49
CA VAL A 163 -12.15 23.85 -4.67
C VAL A 163 -11.75 23.19 -3.37
N SER A 164 -12.40 22.08 -3.00
CA SER A 164 -12.07 21.39 -1.75
C SER A 164 -10.91 20.40 -1.95
N ILE A 165 -10.20 20.08 -0.87
CA ILE A 165 -9.12 19.09 -0.90
C ILE A 165 -9.64 17.70 -1.30
N GLU A 166 -10.88 17.36 -0.93
CA GLU A 166 -11.53 16.11 -1.33
C GLU A 166 -11.80 16.03 -2.83
N GLU A 167 -12.07 17.17 -3.48
CA GLU A 167 -12.23 17.21 -4.94
C GLU A 167 -10.90 16.93 -5.64
N LEU A 168 -9.81 17.58 -5.17
CA LEU A 168 -8.46 17.34 -5.71
C LEU A 168 -7.98 15.90 -5.49
N ASN A 169 -8.27 15.33 -4.32
CA ASN A 169 -7.99 13.92 -4.04
C ASN A 169 -8.76 12.99 -4.99
N ARG A 170 -10.01 13.31 -5.31
CA ARG A 170 -10.80 12.54 -6.28
C ARG A 170 -10.24 12.65 -7.69
N GLU A 171 -9.80 13.84 -8.09
CA GLU A 171 -9.13 14.07 -9.38
C GLU A 171 -7.86 13.21 -9.50
N ALA A 172 -7.02 13.19 -8.45
CA ALA A 172 -5.82 12.35 -8.41
C ALA A 172 -6.12 10.86 -8.54
N VAL A 173 -7.18 10.37 -7.87
CA VAL A 173 -7.63 8.98 -7.99
C VAL A 173 -8.09 8.66 -9.42
N GLU A 174 -8.84 9.55 -10.06
CA GLU A 174 -9.28 9.35 -11.45
C GLU A 174 -8.12 9.44 -12.44
N ALA A 175 -7.18 10.36 -12.25
CA ALA A 175 -5.95 10.44 -13.04
C ALA A 175 -5.13 9.14 -12.93
N ALA A 176 -5.01 8.57 -11.73
CA ALA A 176 -4.33 7.30 -11.52
C ALA A 176 -5.03 6.15 -12.26
N LYS A 177 -6.37 6.03 -12.15
CA LYS A 177 -7.14 5.02 -12.89
C LYS A 177 -7.00 5.17 -14.40
N GLN A 178 -7.02 6.40 -14.91
CA GLN A 178 -6.82 6.68 -16.34
C GLN A 178 -5.41 6.37 -16.81
N PHE A 179 -4.40 6.61 -15.99
CA PHE A 179 -3.02 6.22 -16.27
C PHE A 179 -2.88 4.70 -16.36
N LEU A 180 -3.48 3.97 -15.42
CA LEU A 180 -3.47 2.50 -15.40
C LEU A 180 -4.23 1.88 -16.58
N SER A 181 -5.33 2.49 -17.04
CA SER A 181 -6.15 1.94 -18.14
C SER A 181 -5.47 2.00 -19.50
N LYS A 182 -4.48 2.89 -19.67
CA LYS A 182 -3.64 2.96 -20.88
C LYS A 182 -2.61 1.83 -20.95
N GLY A 183 -2.40 1.11 -19.83
CA GLY A 183 -1.41 0.03 -19.69
C GLY A 183 0.04 0.53 -19.75
N PRO A 184 1.03 -0.29 -19.32
CA PRO A 184 2.39 -0.12 -19.78
C PRO A 184 2.35 -0.15 -21.31
N ALA A 185 2.85 0.90 -21.96
CA ALA A 185 3.13 0.85 -23.38
C ALA A 185 4.13 -0.29 -23.61
N ALA A 186 3.60 -1.49 -23.81
CA ALA A 186 4.37 -2.68 -24.09
C ALA A 186 5.12 -2.42 -25.40
N GLU A 187 6.45 -2.39 -25.30
CA GLU A 187 7.37 -2.74 -26.39
C GLU A 187 7.06 -2.10 -27.75
N ALA A 188 7.13 -0.76 -27.82
CA ALA A 188 7.23 -0.05 -29.10
C ALA A 188 8.69 0.40 -29.30
N GLY A 189 9.55 -0.55 -29.69
CA GLY A 189 10.93 -0.24 -30.07
C GLY A 189 11.85 -1.45 -30.18
N ALA A 190 11.45 -2.46 -30.96
CA ALA A 190 12.38 -3.38 -31.63
C ALA A 190 12.71 -2.82 -33.02
#